data_AF-A0A1X1ZXW8-F1
#
_entry.id   AF-A0A1X1ZXW8-F1
#
_cell.length_a   1.000
_cell.length_b   1.000
_cell.length_c   1.000
_cell.angle_alpha   90.00
_cell.angle_beta   90.00
_cell.angle_gamma   90.00
#
_symmetry.space_group_name_H-M   'P 1'
#
loop_
_entity.id
_entity.type
_entity.pdbx_description
1 polymer ?
#
loop_
_entity_poly.entity_id
_entity_poly.type
_entity_poly.pdbx_seq_one_letter_code
_entity_poly.pdbx_strand_id
1 'polypeptide(L)'
;MTGPGLSDRWGVTATDLGVCAVAPNGKLVSVFGDTFSGPAVGQGDWRAPVALIGSGDAGNPIRYESAGGADPGYARQLWRYVHDCPPWDRGGISTVIPSDLLVIGQTMYLHAIVNRGFGNVIWTGIWASTDSGVRWRRMRSGARIPASLHDGHAQLWSWDYNPDDGWVYVVSTGFQRDKGIILRRVRPDDVGHPAKYSGWGWADDRWAWGNAPTPITPPGETWGELTLRRLDSGTWILGGFLSSRYALGYRTIDSPTANLYDTEVQTPVVGASWEDQDLANNRVAQLYGGYVLPGSRLDTPGGVGLVVSQWNTATGWPYRAMQFRVTLTDTTKTCRTSEPRRPPGTRRRK
;
A
#
# COMPACT_ATOMS: atom_id res chain seq x y z
N MET A 1 2.76 2.67 -17.47
CA MET A 1 2.90 3.68 -16.40
C MET A 1 4.37 3.96 -16.18
N THR A 2 5.21 2.94 -15.95
CA THR A 2 6.67 3.10 -15.91
C THR A 2 7.39 2.23 -16.95
N GLY A 3 8.64 2.56 -17.27
CA GLY A 3 9.49 1.83 -18.22
C GLY A 3 10.27 2.74 -19.17
N PRO A 4 11.15 2.16 -20.02
CA PRO A 4 11.82 2.85 -21.12
C PRO A 4 10.82 3.61 -22.02
N GLY A 5 11.14 4.84 -22.39
CA GLY A 5 10.30 5.74 -23.17
C GLY A 5 9.08 6.30 -22.43
N LEU A 6 8.80 5.86 -21.19
CA LEU A 6 7.65 6.31 -20.40
C LEU A 6 8.07 7.16 -19.19
N SER A 7 9.07 6.69 -18.44
CA SER A 7 9.51 7.33 -17.18
C SER A 7 11.04 7.38 -17.00
N ASP A 8 11.78 6.88 -17.99
CA ASP A 8 13.24 6.89 -18.05
C ASP A 8 13.85 8.30 -18.06
N ARG A 9 13.15 9.30 -18.60
CA ARG A 9 13.60 10.70 -18.54
C ARG A 9 13.83 11.24 -17.12
N TRP A 10 13.20 10.64 -16.10
CA TRP A 10 13.42 10.96 -14.68
C TRP A 10 14.36 9.95 -13.99
N GLY A 11 14.98 9.05 -14.75
CA GLY A 11 15.75 7.93 -14.24
C GLY A 11 14.89 6.86 -13.58
N VAL A 12 13.59 6.79 -13.86
CA VAL A 12 12.67 5.78 -13.32
C VAL A 12 12.41 4.73 -14.40
N THR A 13 13.45 4.00 -14.80
CA THR A 13 13.40 3.06 -15.93
C THR A 13 12.90 1.70 -15.47
N ALA A 14 13.47 1.17 -14.39
CA ALA A 14 13.05 -0.06 -13.74
C ALA A 14 12.66 0.27 -12.29
N THR A 15 11.43 0.00 -11.91
CA THR A 15 10.87 0.43 -10.62
C THR A 15 9.66 -0.40 -10.23
N ASP A 16 9.28 -0.37 -8.96
CA ASP A 16 8.09 -1.03 -8.46
C ASP A 16 7.23 -0.18 -7.53
N LEU A 17 6.12 -0.80 -7.13
CA LEU A 17 5.04 -0.23 -6.36
C LEU A 17 4.31 0.85 -7.16
N GLY A 18 4.41 2.11 -6.77
CA GLY A 18 3.66 3.20 -7.39
C GLY A 18 2.36 3.48 -6.64
N VAL A 19 2.42 3.58 -5.31
CA VAL A 19 1.27 4.00 -4.53
C VAL A 19 0.89 5.44 -4.87
N CYS A 20 -0.40 5.67 -5.09
CA CYS A 20 -0.91 6.92 -5.66
C CYS A 20 -1.89 7.62 -4.73
N ALA A 21 -1.83 8.96 -4.71
CA ALA A 21 -2.83 9.82 -4.13
C ALA A 21 -2.94 11.15 -4.89
N VAL A 22 -4.10 11.79 -4.83
CA VAL A 22 -4.28 13.16 -5.34
C VAL A 22 -3.78 14.13 -4.28
N ALA A 23 -2.77 14.91 -4.62
CA ALA A 23 -2.23 15.95 -3.77
C ALA A 23 -3.21 17.13 -3.62
N PRO A 24 -3.04 18.00 -2.60
CA PRO A 24 -3.91 19.17 -2.39
C PRO A 24 -4.00 20.13 -3.58
N ASN A 25 -2.98 20.18 -4.45
CA ASN A 25 -2.99 20.97 -5.67
C ASN A 25 -3.69 20.27 -6.87
N GLY A 26 -4.33 19.12 -6.65
CA GLY A 26 -5.04 18.34 -7.66
C GLY A 26 -4.15 17.44 -8.54
N LYS A 27 -2.83 17.44 -8.35
CA LYS A 27 -1.92 16.57 -9.11
C LYS A 27 -1.90 15.16 -8.52
N LEU A 28 -1.68 14.18 -9.39
CA LEU A 28 -1.40 12.81 -8.95
C LEU A 28 0.05 12.73 -8.47
N VAL A 29 0.27 12.20 -7.28
CA VAL A 29 1.60 11.83 -6.78
C VAL A 29 1.67 10.32 -6.72
N SER A 30 2.68 9.75 -7.38
CA SER A 30 3.00 8.33 -7.31
C SER A 30 4.34 8.15 -6.60
N VAL A 31 4.39 7.31 -5.56
CA VAL A 31 5.62 6.97 -4.84
C VAL A 31 6.00 5.52 -5.11
N PHE A 32 7.24 5.32 -5.52
CA PHE A 32 7.78 4.03 -5.95
C PHE A 32 8.82 3.51 -4.96
N GLY A 33 9.01 2.19 -4.96
CA GLY A 33 10.01 1.50 -4.15
C GLY A 33 11.40 1.57 -4.77
N ASP A 34 12.06 0.42 -4.83
CA ASP A 34 13.40 0.33 -5.41
C ASP A 34 13.36 0.76 -6.87
N THR A 35 14.20 1.74 -7.22
CA THR A 35 14.17 2.39 -8.54
C THR A 35 15.56 2.51 -9.12
N PHE A 36 15.70 2.08 -10.37
CA PHE A 36 16.93 1.98 -11.11
C PHE A 36 16.85 2.80 -12.39
N SER A 37 17.93 3.54 -12.70
CA SER A 37 17.99 4.30 -13.97
C SER A 37 18.30 3.41 -15.16
N GLY A 38 18.89 2.24 -14.92
CA GLY A 38 19.11 1.21 -15.93
C GLY A 38 17.86 0.37 -16.22
N PRO A 39 17.93 -0.50 -17.24
CA PRO A 39 16.81 -1.29 -17.70
C PRO A 39 16.48 -2.51 -16.83
N ALA A 40 17.18 -2.77 -15.72
CA ALA A 40 16.94 -3.92 -14.86
C ALA A 40 17.33 -3.63 -13.42
N VAL A 41 16.84 -4.45 -12.49
CA VAL A 41 17.23 -4.39 -11.07
C VAL A 41 18.75 -4.42 -10.92
N GLY A 42 19.30 -3.49 -10.14
CA GLY A 42 20.73 -3.37 -9.88
C GLY A 42 21.54 -2.63 -10.94
N GLN A 43 20.92 -2.14 -12.02
CA GLN A 43 21.63 -1.40 -13.07
C GLN A 43 21.43 0.12 -12.96
N GLY A 44 22.53 0.88 -13.07
CA GLY A 44 22.50 2.34 -12.98
C GLY A 44 22.33 2.85 -11.54
N ASP A 45 21.77 4.05 -11.39
CA ASP A 45 21.56 4.68 -10.08
C ASP A 45 20.37 4.05 -9.34
N TRP A 46 20.62 3.51 -8.15
CA TRP A 46 19.60 2.92 -7.27
C TRP A 46 19.15 3.93 -6.21
N ARG A 47 17.85 4.24 -6.21
CA ARG A 47 17.20 5.13 -5.24
C ARG A 47 15.89 4.52 -4.76
N ALA A 48 15.58 4.68 -3.48
CA ALA A 48 14.27 4.31 -2.92
C ALA A 48 13.94 5.07 -1.64
N PRO A 49 12.70 5.49 -1.38
CA PRO A 49 11.66 5.69 -2.37
C PRO A 49 11.95 6.89 -3.27
N VAL A 50 11.29 6.93 -4.42
CA VAL A 50 11.24 8.10 -5.31
C VAL A 50 9.78 8.49 -5.58
N ALA A 51 9.53 9.74 -5.97
CA ALA A 51 8.20 10.20 -6.34
C ALA A 51 8.18 10.79 -7.76
N LEU A 52 7.09 10.55 -8.47
CA LEU A 52 6.74 11.25 -9.71
C LEU A 52 5.40 11.96 -9.52
N ILE A 53 5.28 13.14 -10.12
CA ILE A 53 4.12 14.03 -10.04
C ILE A 53 3.56 14.19 -11.45
N GLY A 54 2.24 14.17 -11.56
CA GLY A 54 1.57 14.23 -12.85
C GLY A 54 0.05 14.28 -12.76
N SER A 55 -0.59 13.59 -13.69
CA SER A 55 -2.04 13.53 -13.84
C SER A 55 -2.49 12.13 -14.25
N GLY A 56 -3.81 11.92 -14.26
CA GLY A 56 -4.43 10.62 -14.51
C GLY A 56 -5.09 10.06 -13.25
N ASP A 57 -5.90 9.03 -13.45
CA ASP A 57 -6.77 8.43 -12.43
C ASP A 57 -7.20 7.02 -12.90
N ALA A 58 -8.21 6.42 -12.28
CA ALA A 58 -8.76 5.15 -12.74
C ALA A 58 -9.27 5.18 -14.21
N GLY A 59 -9.85 6.31 -14.61
CA GLY A 59 -10.47 6.54 -15.92
C GLY A 59 -9.55 7.15 -16.98
N ASN A 60 -8.30 7.48 -16.65
CA ASN A 60 -7.36 8.14 -17.55
C ASN A 60 -5.92 7.61 -17.40
N PRO A 61 -5.16 7.41 -18.49
CA PRO A 61 -3.77 6.98 -18.39
C PRO A 61 -2.93 7.94 -17.54
N ILE A 62 -2.13 7.39 -16.63
CA ILE A 62 -1.20 8.16 -15.81
C ILE A 62 -0.08 8.73 -16.66
N ARG A 63 0.16 10.04 -16.55
CA ARG A 63 1.24 10.76 -17.24
C ARG A 63 1.97 11.66 -16.25
N TYR A 64 3.28 11.46 -16.16
CA TYR A 64 4.15 12.24 -15.30
C TYR A 64 4.67 13.49 -16.02
N GLU A 65 4.86 14.56 -15.25
CA GLU A 65 5.38 15.84 -15.74
C GLU A 65 6.67 16.25 -15.03
N SER A 66 6.86 15.81 -13.78
CA SER A 66 8.05 16.09 -13.00
C SER A 66 8.34 15.00 -11.97
N ALA A 67 9.60 14.91 -11.56
CA ALA A 67 9.98 14.19 -10.36
C ALA A 67 9.69 15.01 -9.08
N GLY A 68 9.47 14.31 -7.97
CA GLY A 68 9.55 14.89 -6.64
C GLY A 68 11.00 15.14 -6.22
N GLY A 69 11.19 15.99 -5.20
CA GLY A 69 12.49 16.38 -4.67
C GLY A 69 12.96 17.73 -5.20
N ALA A 70 14.28 17.96 -5.10
CA ALA A 70 14.89 19.23 -5.50
C ALA A 70 15.10 19.36 -7.03
N ASP A 71 15.11 18.22 -7.73
CA ASP A 71 15.34 18.15 -9.18
C ASP A 71 14.08 17.61 -9.87
N PRO A 72 13.29 18.43 -10.57
CA PRO A 72 12.09 17.97 -11.26
C PRO A 72 12.40 17.14 -12.52
N GLY A 73 13.64 17.17 -13.01
CA GLY A 73 14.11 16.41 -14.16
C GLY A 73 14.62 15.02 -13.82
N TYR A 74 14.90 14.73 -12.54
CA TYR A 74 15.45 13.45 -12.12
C TYR A 74 14.97 13.04 -10.73
N ALA A 75 14.32 11.88 -10.64
CA ALA A 75 13.75 11.39 -9.40
C ALA A 75 14.86 10.93 -8.46
N ARG A 76 15.20 11.78 -7.51
CA ARG A 76 16.13 11.48 -6.41
C ARG A 76 15.39 10.78 -5.28
N GLN A 77 16.18 10.10 -4.43
CA GLN A 77 15.69 9.56 -3.17
C GLN A 77 15.01 10.66 -2.33
N LEU A 78 13.80 10.41 -1.82
CA LEU A 78 12.98 11.44 -1.15
C LEU A 78 13.62 12.02 0.13
N TRP A 79 14.46 11.26 0.80
CA TRP A 79 15.26 11.69 1.95
C TRP A 79 16.58 10.93 1.98
N ARG A 80 17.63 11.50 2.58
CA ARG A 80 18.96 10.90 2.57
C ARG A 80 19.08 9.68 3.49
N TYR A 81 19.57 8.58 2.94
CA TYR A 81 20.20 7.42 3.59
C TYR A 81 21.09 6.72 2.54
N VAL A 82 21.92 5.77 2.96
CA VAL A 82 22.81 5.01 2.07
C VAL A 82 22.24 3.61 1.89
N HIS A 83 22.11 3.14 0.66
CA HIS A 83 21.88 1.73 0.35
C HIS A 83 23.10 0.93 0.80
N ASP A 84 22.97 0.27 1.95
CA ASP A 84 24.02 -0.48 2.60
C ASP A 84 23.86 -1.99 2.35
N CYS A 85 24.94 -2.74 2.52
CA CYS A 85 24.98 -4.19 2.36
C CYS A 85 25.90 -4.80 3.42
N PRO A 86 25.90 -6.13 3.65
CA PRO A 86 26.87 -6.75 4.55
C PRO A 86 28.30 -6.29 4.20
N PRO A 87 29.11 -5.85 5.18
CA PRO A 87 28.97 -6.05 6.63
C PRO A 87 28.15 -5.00 7.42
N TRP A 88 27.39 -4.12 6.75
CA TRP A 88 26.50 -3.10 7.34
C TRP A 88 27.20 -1.93 8.05
N ASP A 89 28.28 -1.44 7.47
CA ASP A 89 29.12 -0.38 8.02
C ASP A 89 28.69 1.05 7.61
N ARG A 90 27.65 1.21 6.79
CA ARG A 90 27.17 2.50 6.26
C ARG A 90 25.72 2.81 6.64
N GLY A 91 25.32 2.41 7.85
CA GLY A 91 24.03 2.73 8.46
C GLY A 91 23.05 1.55 8.50
N GLY A 92 23.39 0.43 7.86
CA GLY A 92 22.66 -0.83 7.98
C GLY A 92 21.23 -0.77 7.46
N ILE A 93 20.95 0.10 6.48
CA ILE A 93 19.68 0.19 5.76
C ILE A 93 19.96 -0.28 4.32
N SER A 94 19.35 -1.38 3.90
CA SER A 94 19.48 -1.83 2.50
C SER A 94 18.55 -1.06 1.58
N THR A 95 17.31 -0.82 2.02
CA THR A 95 16.30 -0.10 1.24
C THR A 95 15.18 0.43 2.16
N VAL A 96 14.46 1.43 1.65
CA VAL A 96 13.24 1.96 2.25
C VAL A 96 12.10 1.87 1.23
N ILE A 97 11.06 1.14 1.59
CA ILE A 97 9.95 0.78 0.70
C ILE A 97 8.68 1.55 1.11
N PRO A 98 8.02 2.30 0.21
CA PRO A 98 6.75 2.96 0.53
C PRO A 98 5.65 1.91 0.72
N SER A 99 4.82 2.02 1.75
CA SER A 99 3.61 1.18 1.85
C SER A 99 2.39 1.91 1.29
N ASP A 100 2.10 3.11 1.79
CA ASP A 100 0.90 3.84 1.38
C ASP A 100 0.96 5.36 1.64
N LEU A 101 0.13 6.09 0.91
CA LEU A 101 -0.10 7.53 1.01
C LEU A 101 -1.45 7.83 1.66
N LEU A 102 -1.49 8.89 2.45
CA LEU A 102 -2.70 9.47 3.05
C LEU A 102 -2.69 10.97 2.80
N VAL A 103 -3.85 11.56 2.53
CA VAL A 103 -4.00 13.01 2.37
C VAL A 103 -5.05 13.51 3.34
N ILE A 104 -4.67 14.46 4.20
CA ILE A 104 -5.58 15.12 5.13
C ILE A 104 -5.39 16.63 4.98
N GLY A 105 -6.45 17.30 4.54
CA GLY A 105 -6.41 18.74 4.26
C GLY A 105 -5.30 19.09 3.27
N GLN A 106 -4.32 19.88 3.71
CA GLN A 106 -3.19 20.33 2.88
C GLN A 106 -1.91 19.52 3.07
N THR A 107 -1.96 18.40 3.81
CA THR A 107 -0.77 17.58 4.11
C THR A 107 -0.93 16.19 3.53
N MET A 108 0.13 15.73 2.86
CA MET A 108 0.28 14.34 2.47
C MET A 108 1.17 13.62 3.48
N TYR A 109 0.85 12.38 3.79
CA TYR A 109 1.63 11.50 4.64
C TYR A 109 2.00 10.25 3.87
N LEU A 110 3.22 9.76 4.10
CA LEU A 110 3.77 8.54 3.51
C LEU A 110 4.22 7.62 4.63
N HIS A 111 3.64 6.43 4.70
CA HIS A 111 4.20 5.35 5.50
C HIS A 111 5.28 4.62 4.69
N ALA A 112 6.44 4.38 5.30
CA ALA A 112 7.53 3.63 4.67
C ALA A 112 8.20 2.63 5.61
N ILE A 113 8.72 1.56 5.01
CA ILE A 113 9.25 0.35 5.63
C ILE A 113 10.77 0.35 5.46
N VAL A 114 11.52 0.31 6.56
CA VAL A 114 12.98 0.34 6.51
C VAL A 114 13.52 -1.06 6.72
N ASN A 115 14.29 -1.53 5.74
CA ASN A 115 14.80 -2.90 5.68
C ASN A 115 16.32 -2.97 5.88
N ARG A 116 16.79 -4.08 6.44
CA ARG A 116 18.20 -4.48 6.49
C ARG A 116 18.35 -5.87 5.90
N GLY A 117 18.65 -5.92 4.60
CA GLY A 117 18.44 -7.09 3.78
C GLY A 117 16.96 -7.21 3.40
N PHE A 118 16.68 -7.93 2.32
CA PHE A 118 15.30 -8.08 1.86
C PHE A 118 14.52 -9.00 2.81
N GLY A 119 13.33 -8.57 3.22
CA GLY A 119 12.45 -9.33 4.12
C GLY A 119 12.65 -9.07 5.62
N ASN A 120 13.74 -8.38 6.01
CA ASN A 120 14.01 -8.05 7.41
C ASN A 120 13.75 -6.57 7.69
N VAL A 121 12.54 -6.29 8.19
CA VAL A 121 12.11 -4.95 8.59
C VAL A 121 12.74 -4.61 9.93
N ILE A 122 13.50 -3.52 10.00
CA ILE A 122 14.11 -3.05 11.25
C ILE A 122 13.25 -2.00 11.98
N TRP A 123 12.43 -1.26 11.24
CA TRP A 123 11.40 -0.35 11.74
C TRP A 123 10.59 0.22 10.57
N THR A 124 9.45 0.85 10.87
CA THR A 124 8.67 1.63 9.90
C THR A 124 8.45 3.05 10.40
N GLY A 125 8.09 3.97 9.50
CA GLY A 125 7.91 5.36 9.88
C GLY A 125 6.94 6.11 8.99
N ILE A 126 6.65 7.34 9.40
CA ILE A 126 5.77 8.25 8.66
C ILE A 126 6.55 9.52 8.30
N TRP A 127 6.41 9.94 7.05
CA TRP A 127 6.90 11.19 6.51
C TRP A 127 5.72 12.05 6.07
N ALA A 128 5.88 13.37 6.15
CA ALA A 128 4.87 14.33 5.74
C ALA A 128 5.42 15.26 4.66
N SER A 129 4.54 15.66 3.74
CA SER A 129 4.77 16.69 2.73
C SER A 129 3.64 17.72 2.81
N THR A 130 4.03 18.99 2.92
CA THR A 130 3.14 20.16 2.92
C THR A 130 3.24 20.97 1.63
N ASP A 131 3.94 20.43 0.63
CA ASP A 131 4.17 21.01 -0.69
C ASP A 131 3.73 20.06 -1.80
N SER A 132 2.61 19.35 -1.59
CA SER A 132 1.96 18.48 -2.57
C SER A 132 2.88 17.37 -3.11
N GLY A 133 3.63 16.72 -2.22
CA GLY A 133 4.44 15.54 -2.53
C GLY A 133 5.84 15.82 -3.07
N VAL A 134 6.24 17.10 -3.16
CA VAL A 134 7.56 17.48 -3.67
C VAL A 134 8.65 17.18 -2.64
N ARG A 135 8.48 17.57 -1.37
CA ARG A 135 9.48 17.34 -0.31
C ARG A 135 8.86 16.62 0.87
N TRP A 136 9.62 15.70 1.45
CA TRP A 136 9.16 14.82 2.52
C TRP A 136 10.03 14.99 3.76
N ARG A 137 9.40 15.20 4.91
CA ARG A 137 10.08 15.29 6.20
C ARG A 137 9.56 14.19 7.10
N ARG A 138 10.47 13.44 7.70
CA ARG A 138 10.10 12.44 8.70
C ARG A 138 9.36 13.13 9.83
N MET A 139 8.21 12.59 10.25
CA MET A 139 7.55 13.06 11.46
C MET A 139 8.49 12.84 12.66
N ARG A 140 8.37 13.66 13.71
CA ARG A 140 9.29 13.68 14.86
C ARG A 140 9.47 12.28 15.48
N SER A 141 10.52 12.11 16.30
CA SER A 141 11.03 10.82 16.83
C SER A 141 9.98 9.82 17.34
N GLY A 142 8.79 10.26 17.75
CA GLY A 142 7.64 9.39 18.06
C GLY A 142 7.13 8.55 16.88
N ALA A 143 7.32 8.96 15.63
CA ALA A 143 6.79 8.26 14.45
C ALA A 143 7.63 7.05 14.01
N ARG A 144 8.68 6.65 14.75
CA ARG A 144 9.37 5.37 14.52
C ARG A 144 8.53 4.25 15.14
N ILE A 145 8.06 3.34 14.29
CA ILE A 145 7.26 2.19 14.70
C ILE A 145 8.17 0.95 14.70
N PRO A 146 8.29 0.23 15.83
CA PRO A 146 9.05 -1.00 15.90
C PRO A 146 8.52 -2.06 14.93
N ALA A 147 9.41 -2.79 14.28
CA ALA A 147 9.02 -3.86 13.34
C ALA A 147 8.28 -5.02 14.01
N SER A 148 8.47 -5.21 15.33
CA SER A 148 7.80 -6.23 16.14
C SER A 148 6.42 -5.80 16.65
N LEU A 149 5.99 -4.55 16.43
CA LEU A 149 4.71 -4.07 16.93
C LEU A 149 3.56 -4.94 16.40
N HIS A 150 2.68 -5.37 17.31
CA HIS A 150 1.58 -6.31 17.05
C HIS A 150 2.07 -7.60 16.37
N ASP A 151 3.14 -8.20 16.91
CA ASP A 151 3.72 -9.46 16.41
C ASP A 151 4.10 -9.41 14.91
N GLY A 152 4.56 -8.23 14.49
CA GLY A 152 4.97 -7.95 13.12
C GLY A 152 3.86 -7.51 12.16
N HIS A 153 2.62 -7.38 12.62
CA HIS A 153 1.50 -6.96 11.76
C HIS A 153 1.46 -5.46 11.45
N ALA A 154 2.35 -4.65 12.04
CA ALA A 154 2.45 -3.21 11.78
C ALA A 154 3.61 -2.84 10.84
N GLN A 155 4.02 -3.75 9.94
CA GLN A 155 5.14 -3.50 9.03
C GLN A 155 4.68 -2.91 7.70
N LEU A 156 3.60 -3.40 7.11
CA LEU A 156 3.08 -2.93 5.83
C LEU A 156 1.67 -2.38 6.04
N TRP A 157 1.46 -1.10 5.70
CA TRP A 157 0.23 -0.37 6.04
C TRP A 157 -0.56 -0.03 4.78
N SER A 158 -1.85 0.19 4.98
CA SER A 158 -2.64 1.07 4.14
C SER A 158 -3.66 1.82 5.01
N TRP A 159 -4.04 3.01 4.59
CA TRP A 159 -4.83 3.92 5.40
C TRP A 159 -5.66 4.89 4.58
N ASP A 160 -6.76 5.34 5.17
CA ASP A 160 -7.54 6.44 4.63
C ASP A 160 -8.26 7.20 5.74
N TYR A 161 -8.65 8.44 5.45
CA TYR A 161 -9.37 9.29 6.37
C TYR A 161 -10.88 9.21 6.10
N ASN A 162 -11.65 8.98 7.17
CA ASN A 162 -13.10 9.11 7.12
C ASN A 162 -13.52 10.49 7.65
N PRO A 163 -13.98 11.41 6.78
CA PRO A 163 -14.44 12.72 7.22
C PRO A 163 -15.72 12.65 8.05
N ASP A 164 -16.53 11.60 7.89
CA ASP A 164 -17.85 11.50 8.55
C ASP A 164 -17.75 11.28 10.07
N ASP A 165 -16.70 10.60 10.53
CA ASP A 165 -16.45 10.31 11.95
C ASP A 165 -15.13 10.90 12.49
N GLY A 166 -14.33 11.48 11.59
CA GLY A 166 -13.07 12.13 11.89
C GLY A 166 -11.94 11.17 12.30
N TRP A 167 -11.98 9.90 11.89
CA TRP A 167 -10.91 8.93 12.14
C TRP A 167 -10.09 8.63 10.89
N VAL A 168 -8.78 8.45 11.10
CA VAL A 168 -7.93 7.76 10.13
C VAL A 168 -7.95 6.29 10.47
N TYR A 169 -8.35 5.46 9.51
CA TYR A 169 -8.32 4.02 9.64
C TYR A 169 -7.04 3.48 9.02
N VAL A 170 -6.40 2.53 9.71
CA VAL A 170 -5.16 1.90 9.28
C VAL A 170 -5.33 0.40 9.31
N VAL A 171 -5.22 -0.22 8.13
CA VAL A 171 -5.05 -1.66 8.01
C VAL A 171 -3.57 -1.98 7.86
N SER A 172 -3.11 -3.07 8.45
CA SER A 172 -1.71 -3.47 8.30
C SER A 172 -1.49 -4.97 8.40
N THR A 173 -0.39 -5.43 7.81
CA THR A 173 0.10 -6.82 7.83
C THR A 173 1.64 -6.85 7.97
N GLY A 174 2.23 -8.05 7.97
CA GLY A 174 3.67 -8.25 7.91
C GLY A 174 4.24 -8.09 6.51
N PHE A 175 5.47 -7.56 6.41
CA PHE A 175 6.14 -7.40 5.11
C PHE A 175 6.48 -8.75 4.46
N GLN A 176 6.56 -9.82 5.26
CA GLN A 176 6.90 -11.18 4.83
C GLN A 176 5.75 -11.88 4.09
N ARG A 177 4.58 -11.24 4.01
CA ARG A 177 3.39 -11.76 3.31
C ARG A 177 2.87 -13.09 3.86
N ASP A 178 3.03 -13.30 5.16
CA ASP A 178 2.74 -14.54 5.89
C ASP A 178 1.63 -14.38 6.95
N LYS A 179 0.95 -13.22 6.96
CA LYS A 179 -0.01 -12.82 7.99
C LYS A 179 -1.32 -12.30 7.41
N GLY A 180 -2.36 -12.37 8.23
CA GLY A 180 -3.64 -11.70 7.98
C GLY A 180 -3.55 -10.19 8.23
N ILE A 181 -4.66 -9.49 8.02
CA ILE A 181 -4.74 -8.04 8.22
C ILE A 181 -5.20 -7.73 9.64
N ILE A 182 -4.64 -6.70 10.30
CA ILE A 182 -5.18 -6.09 11.52
C ILE A 182 -5.74 -4.69 11.23
N LEU A 183 -6.66 -4.21 12.07
CA LEU A 183 -7.24 -2.87 11.98
C LEU A 183 -6.89 -2.02 13.21
N ARG A 184 -6.54 -0.75 12.95
CA ARG A 184 -6.30 0.30 13.94
C ARG A 184 -6.94 1.60 13.47
N ARG A 185 -7.09 2.55 14.38
CA ARG A 185 -7.49 3.94 14.04
C ARG A 185 -6.76 4.97 14.89
N VAL A 186 -6.66 6.19 14.38
CA VAL A 186 -6.06 7.33 15.07
C VAL A 186 -6.74 8.64 14.65
N ARG A 187 -6.67 9.67 15.48
CA ARG A 187 -7.13 11.01 15.07
C ARG A 187 -6.11 11.65 14.10
N PRO A 188 -6.57 12.49 13.14
CA PRO A 188 -5.69 13.18 12.19
C PRO A 188 -4.47 13.86 12.82
N ASP A 189 -4.67 14.60 13.91
CA ASP A 189 -3.58 15.33 14.60
C ASP A 189 -2.56 14.40 15.27
N ASP A 190 -2.91 13.12 15.44
CA ASP A 190 -2.15 12.12 16.16
C ASP A 190 -1.48 11.07 15.25
N VAL A 191 -1.55 11.22 13.92
CA VAL A 191 -0.95 10.24 12.99
C VAL A 191 0.54 9.99 13.26
N GLY A 192 1.27 10.99 13.74
CA GLY A 192 2.69 10.89 14.13
C GLY A 192 2.96 10.31 15.53
N HIS A 193 1.92 9.90 16.28
CA HIS A 193 2.00 9.43 17.66
C HIS A 193 1.52 7.98 17.79
N PRO A 194 2.37 6.96 17.57
CA PRO A 194 1.97 5.54 17.58
C PRO A 194 1.23 5.09 18.85
N ALA A 195 1.52 5.69 20.00
CA ALA A 195 0.84 5.38 21.27
C ALA A 195 -0.65 5.81 21.31
N LYS A 196 -1.09 6.66 20.37
CA LYS A 196 -2.48 7.14 20.27
C LYS A 196 -3.36 6.25 19.40
N TYR A 197 -2.78 5.25 18.74
CA TYR A 197 -3.51 4.35 17.87
C TYR A 197 -4.34 3.39 18.71
N SER A 198 -5.63 3.29 18.40
CA SER A 198 -6.56 2.36 19.03
C SER A 198 -6.71 1.12 18.15
N GLY A 199 -6.48 -0.06 18.72
CA GLY A 199 -6.65 -1.34 18.03
C GLY A 199 -8.11 -1.78 17.97
N TRP A 200 -8.49 -2.43 16.86
CA TRP A 200 -9.72 -3.21 16.77
C TRP A 200 -9.40 -4.68 17.01
N GLY A 201 -9.94 -5.23 18.08
CA GLY A 201 -9.56 -6.56 18.55
C GLY A 201 -10.67 -7.31 19.25
N TRP A 202 -10.52 -8.62 19.33
CA TRP A 202 -11.44 -9.49 20.04
C TRP A 202 -10.95 -9.73 21.47
N ALA A 203 -11.74 -9.33 22.45
CA ALA A 203 -11.54 -9.64 23.86
C ALA A 203 -12.90 -9.74 24.56
N ASP A 204 -12.99 -10.54 25.61
CA ASP A 204 -14.23 -10.70 26.40
C ASP A 204 -15.45 -11.05 25.55
N ASP A 205 -15.26 -11.97 24.60
CA ASP A 205 -16.26 -12.45 23.64
C ASP A 205 -16.94 -11.34 22.80
N ARG A 206 -16.24 -10.22 22.56
CA ARG A 206 -16.70 -9.15 21.66
C ARG A 206 -15.55 -8.48 20.90
N TRP A 207 -15.86 -7.92 19.73
CA TRP A 207 -14.98 -6.97 19.06
C TRP A 207 -15.15 -5.58 19.68
N ALA A 208 -14.04 -4.89 19.94
CA ALA A 208 -14.07 -3.51 20.42
C ALA A 208 -12.79 -2.74 20.05
N TRP A 209 -12.94 -1.41 19.99
CA TRP A 209 -11.81 -0.49 19.96
C TRP A 209 -11.11 -0.45 21.32
N GLY A 210 -9.79 -0.32 21.31
CA GLY A 210 -8.95 -0.31 22.52
C GLY A 210 -8.43 -1.69 22.91
N ASN A 211 -8.96 -2.75 22.31
CA ASN A 211 -8.41 -4.09 22.43
C ASN A 211 -7.10 -4.22 21.64
N ALA A 212 -6.27 -5.20 22.02
CA ALA A 212 -5.10 -5.57 21.22
C ALA A 212 -5.57 -6.01 19.82
N PRO A 213 -5.00 -5.45 18.72
CA PRO A 213 -5.45 -5.78 17.38
C PRO A 213 -5.45 -7.29 17.12
N THR A 214 -6.56 -7.80 16.61
CA THR A 214 -6.74 -9.20 16.22
C THR A 214 -6.88 -9.27 14.70
N PRO A 215 -6.33 -10.29 14.01
CA PRO A 215 -6.54 -10.44 12.57
C PRO A 215 -8.02 -10.41 12.20
N ILE A 216 -8.39 -9.55 11.25
CA ILE A 216 -9.77 -9.34 10.80
C ILE A 216 -10.13 -10.21 9.58
N THR A 217 -9.15 -10.80 8.91
CA THR A 217 -9.34 -11.68 7.74
C THR A 217 -9.50 -13.15 8.15
N PRO A 218 -10.15 -13.98 7.32
CA PRO A 218 -10.20 -15.43 7.52
C PRO A 218 -8.84 -16.08 7.77
N PRO A 219 -8.79 -17.16 8.59
CA PRO A 219 -7.56 -17.94 8.74
C PRO A 219 -7.09 -18.49 7.38
N GLY A 220 -5.78 -18.49 7.16
CA GLY A 220 -5.18 -18.94 5.89
C GLY A 220 -5.14 -17.87 4.80
N GLU A 221 -5.79 -16.72 4.98
CA GLU A 221 -5.51 -15.57 4.14
C GLU A 221 -4.22 -14.88 4.59
N THR A 222 -3.24 -14.83 3.68
CA THR A 222 -1.98 -14.11 3.88
C THR A 222 -1.88 -12.99 2.87
N TRP A 223 -1.44 -11.81 3.33
CA TRP A 223 -1.51 -10.57 2.57
C TRP A 223 -0.16 -9.88 2.50
N GLY A 224 0.14 -9.29 1.34
CA GLY A 224 1.25 -8.39 1.09
C GLY A 224 0.77 -6.95 0.93
N GLU A 225 1.31 -6.24 -0.05
CA GLU A 225 1.04 -4.82 -0.32
C GLU A 225 -0.47 -4.52 -0.29
N LEU A 226 -0.90 -3.64 0.62
CA LEU A 226 -2.31 -3.37 0.93
C LEU A 226 -2.81 -2.08 0.28
N THR A 227 -4.13 -1.99 0.13
CA THR A 227 -4.85 -0.76 -0.18
C THR A 227 -6.17 -0.71 0.60
N LEU A 228 -6.44 0.43 1.20
CA LEU A 228 -7.67 0.82 1.87
C LEU A 228 -8.05 2.18 1.32
N ARG A 229 -9.18 2.27 0.63
CA ARG A 229 -9.67 3.52 0.05
C ARG A 229 -11.14 3.69 0.32
N ARG A 230 -11.51 4.83 0.91
CA ARG A 230 -12.89 5.29 0.97
C ARG A 230 -13.23 5.92 -0.38
N LEU A 231 -14.32 5.46 -0.98
CA LEU A 231 -14.83 6.02 -2.23
C LEU A 231 -15.76 7.20 -1.94
N ASP A 232 -16.04 8.00 -2.98
CA ASP A 232 -17.00 9.11 -2.89
C ASP A 232 -18.40 8.65 -2.47
N SER A 233 -18.77 7.40 -2.77
CA SER A 233 -20.04 6.79 -2.34
C SER A 233 -20.13 6.52 -0.84
N GLY A 234 -19.02 6.60 -0.10
CA GLY A 234 -18.91 6.18 1.30
C GLY A 234 -18.52 4.71 1.49
N THR A 235 -18.65 3.88 0.44
CA THR A 235 -18.15 2.50 0.43
C THR A 235 -16.62 2.50 0.46
N TRP A 236 -16.04 1.45 1.02
CA TRP A 236 -14.60 1.24 1.09
C TRP A 236 -14.17 0.08 0.21
N ILE A 237 -12.99 0.20 -0.38
CA ILE A 237 -12.25 -0.93 -0.96
C ILE A 237 -11.12 -1.27 0.01
N LEU A 238 -11.05 -2.52 0.44
CA LEU A 238 -9.96 -3.08 1.23
C LEU A 238 -9.38 -4.29 0.50
N GLY A 239 -8.08 -4.29 0.24
CA GLY A 239 -7.44 -5.42 -0.43
C GLY A 239 -5.97 -5.20 -0.72
N GLY A 240 -5.49 -5.77 -1.82
CA GLY A 240 -4.11 -5.71 -2.25
C GLY A 240 -3.60 -7.08 -2.69
N PHE A 241 -2.30 -7.34 -2.51
CA PHE A 241 -1.72 -8.63 -2.87
C PHE A 241 -2.12 -9.73 -1.88
N LEU A 242 -3.01 -10.63 -2.30
CA LEU A 242 -3.42 -11.82 -1.55
C LEU A 242 -2.44 -12.96 -1.86
N SER A 243 -1.37 -13.05 -1.07
CA SER A 243 -0.26 -13.99 -1.32
C SER A 243 -0.70 -15.44 -1.27
N SER A 244 -1.66 -15.82 -0.41
CA SER A 244 -2.14 -17.20 -0.32
C SER A 244 -2.94 -17.68 -1.53
N ARG A 245 -3.38 -16.77 -2.40
CA ARG A 245 -4.06 -17.11 -3.67
C ARG A 245 -3.30 -16.65 -4.90
N TYR A 246 -2.12 -16.05 -4.72
CA TYR A 246 -1.31 -15.46 -5.79
C TYR A 246 -2.16 -14.57 -6.72
N ALA A 247 -2.88 -13.60 -6.14
CA ALA A 247 -3.78 -12.72 -6.86
C ALA A 247 -3.85 -11.34 -6.20
N LEU A 248 -4.39 -10.35 -6.91
CA LEU A 248 -4.83 -9.11 -6.28
C LEU A 248 -6.27 -9.30 -5.81
N GLY A 249 -6.47 -9.35 -4.50
CA GLY A 249 -7.76 -9.60 -3.86
C GLY A 249 -8.33 -8.34 -3.24
N TYR A 250 -9.63 -8.09 -3.43
CA TYR A 250 -10.31 -6.90 -2.91
C TYR A 250 -11.67 -7.27 -2.33
N ARG A 251 -12.02 -6.59 -1.24
CA ARG A 251 -13.34 -6.61 -0.61
C ARG A 251 -13.92 -5.21 -0.70
N THR A 252 -15.21 -5.13 -0.96
CA THR A 252 -15.99 -3.91 -0.83
C THR A 252 -16.75 -3.95 0.48
N ILE A 253 -16.56 -2.95 1.34
CA ILE A 253 -17.12 -2.91 2.70
C ILE A 253 -17.80 -1.58 2.97
N ASP A 254 -18.86 -1.61 3.76
CA ASP A 254 -19.65 -0.43 4.16
C ASP A 254 -18.99 0.34 5.32
N SER A 255 -18.14 -0.34 6.08
CA SER A 255 -17.39 0.21 7.20
C SER A 255 -16.03 -0.48 7.35
N PRO A 256 -15.00 0.23 7.82
CA PRO A 256 -13.70 -0.38 8.16
C PRO A 256 -13.80 -1.54 9.16
N THR A 257 -14.86 -1.59 9.99
CA THR A 257 -15.09 -2.69 10.96
C THR A 257 -16.00 -3.80 10.42
N ALA A 258 -16.32 -3.80 9.13
CA ALA A 258 -17.13 -4.85 8.51
C ALA A 258 -16.52 -6.24 8.74
N ASN A 259 -17.40 -7.25 8.78
CA ASN A 259 -16.99 -8.62 9.02
C ASN A 259 -16.34 -9.24 7.77
N LEU A 260 -15.00 -9.21 7.70
CA LEU A 260 -14.29 -9.74 6.52
C LEU A 260 -14.28 -11.28 6.46
N TYR A 261 -14.73 -11.98 7.50
CA TYR A 261 -14.88 -13.44 7.47
C TYR A 261 -15.98 -13.87 6.52
N ASP A 262 -17.03 -13.06 6.40
CA ASP A 262 -18.21 -13.33 5.55
C ASP A 262 -18.24 -12.42 4.31
N THR A 263 -17.36 -11.41 4.24
CA THR A 263 -17.25 -10.53 3.07
C THR A 263 -16.50 -11.22 1.94
N GLU A 264 -17.16 -11.37 0.79
CA GLU A 264 -16.59 -11.94 -0.43
C GLU A 264 -15.33 -11.20 -0.88
N VAL A 265 -14.29 -11.96 -1.23
CA VAL A 265 -13.07 -11.45 -1.86
C VAL A 265 -13.14 -11.64 -3.37
N GLN A 266 -13.00 -10.54 -4.11
CA GLN A 266 -12.96 -10.49 -5.56
C GLN A 266 -11.50 -10.47 -6.03
N THR A 267 -11.14 -11.27 -7.04
CA THR A 267 -9.76 -11.37 -7.55
C THR A 267 -9.67 -10.97 -9.03
N PRO A 268 -9.75 -9.68 -9.36
CA PRO A 268 -9.83 -9.21 -10.74
C PRO A 268 -8.52 -9.33 -11.53
N VAL A 269 -7.38 -9.52 -10.85
CA VAL A 269 -6.06 -9.76 -11.46
C VAL A 269 -5.44 -10.97 -10.77
N VAL A 270 -5.03 -11.96 -11.55
CA VAL A 270 -4.52 -13.24 -11.05
C VAL A 270 -3.09 -13.48 -11.50
N GLY A 271 -2.35 -14.18 -10.65
CA GLY A 271 -1.00 -14.62 -10.93
C GLY A 271 -0.95 -15.62 -12.07
N ALA A 272 0.11 -15.55 -12.87
CA ALA A 272 0.41 -16.52 -13.92
C ALA A 272 1.89 -16.92 -13.88
N SER A 273 2.23 -17.94 -14.67
CA SER A 273 3.61 -18.20 -15.10
C SER A 273 4.04 -17.14 -16.13
N TRP A 274 5.34 -17.08 -16.46
CA TRP A 274 5.83 -16.17 -17.50
C TRP A 274 5.33 -16.59 -18.89
N GLU A 275 5.18 -17.89 -19.12
CA GLU A 275 4.72 -18.50 -20.36
C GLU A 275 3.22 -18.27 -20.58
N ASP A 276 2.41 -18.31 -19.51
CA ASP A 276 0.95 -18.15 -19.56
C ASP A 276 0.47 -16.72 -19.28
N GLN A 277 1.39 -15.75 -19.27
CA GLN A 277 1.04 -14.36 -19.02
C GLN A 277 0.12 -13.82 -20.12
N ASP A 278 -0.96 -13.18 -19.70
CA ASP A 278 -1.90 -12.49 -20.58
C ASP A 278 -2.39 -11.20 -19.91
N LEU A 279 -1.69 -10.09 -20.20
CA LEU A 279 -1.98 -8.80 -19.59
C LEU A 279 -3.37 -8.27 -19.99
N ALA A 280 -3.87 -8.61 -21.18
CA ALA A 280 -5.17 -8.14 -21.65
C ALA A 280 -6.32 -8.80 -20.88
N ASN A 281 -6.10 -10.00 -20.37
CA ASN A 281 -7.04 -10.75 -19.54
C ASN A 281 -6.64 -10.79 -18.05
N ASN A 282 -5.87 -9.80 -17.59
CA ASN A 282 -5.48 -9.62 -16.18
C ASN A 282 -4.75 -10.83 -15.56
N ARG A 283 -3.98 -11.56 -16.35
CA ARG A 283 -3.10 -12.66 -15.90
C ARG A 283 -1.66 -12.18 -15.94
N VAL A 284 -1.04 -12.02 -14.77
CA VAL A 284 0.27 -11.34 -14.66
C VAL A 284 1.28 -12.22 -13.95
N ALA A 285 2.44 -12.42 -14.57
CA ALA A 285 3.54 -13.16 -13.96
C ALA A 285 4.23 -12.35 -12.87
N GLN A 286 4.53 -13.00 -11.74
CA GLN A 286 5.18 -12.45 -10.55
C GLN A 286 4.62 -11.07 -10.14
N LEU A 287 3.28 -10.99 -10.10
CA LEU A 287 2.59 -9.77 -9.74
C LEU A 287 2.65 -9.49 -8.23
N TYR A 288 2.61 -8.22 -7.86
CA TYR A 288 2.43 -7.74 -6.49
C TYR A 288 1.97 -6.27 -6.51
N GLY A 289 1.83 -5.63 -5.35
CA GLY A 289 1.23 -4.29 -5.25
C GLY A 289 -0.29 -4.37 -5.32
N GLY A 290 -0.90 -3.69 -6.29
CA GLY A 290 -2.36 -3.64 -6.45
C GLY A 290 -2.99 -2.44 -5.75
N TYR A 291 -2.40 -1.27 -5.91
CA TYR A 291 -2.87 -0.03 -5.28
C TYR A 291 -4.07 0.53 -6.05
N VAL A 292 -5.18 0.79 -5.35
CA VAL A 292 -6.37 1.39 -5.97
C VAL A 292 -6.09 2.85 -6.32
N LEU A 293 -6.40 3.21 -7.57
CA LEU A 293 -6.23 4.56 -8.09
C LEU A 293 -7.39 5.47 -7.69
N PRO A 294 -7.12 6.78 -7.52
CA PRO A 294 -8.16 7.79 -7.39
C PRO A 294 -9.18 7.73 -8.54
N GLY A 295 -10.41 8.16 -8.28
CA GLY A 295 -11.49 8.15 -9.26
C GLY A 295 -12.10 6.77 -9.55
N SER A 296 -11.71 5.73 -8.81
CA SER A 296 -12.26 4.37 -8.94
C SER A 296 -13.75 4.32 -8.58
N ARG A 297 -14.53 3.54 -9.35
CA ARG A 297 -15.98 3.38 -9.19
C ARG A 297 -16.38 1.91 -9.24
N LEU A 298 -17.13 1.46 -8.24
CA LEU A 298 -17.73 0.11 -8.20
C LEU A 298 -18.86 -0.02 -9.22
N ASP A 299 -19.23 -1.26 -9.55
CA ASP A 299 -20.31 -1.63 -10.47
C ASP A 299 -20.22 -1.00 -11.88
N THR A 300 -19.06 -0.47 -12.23
CA THR A 300 -18.78 0.16 -13.51
C THR A 300 -17.77 -0.70 -14.25
N PRO A 301 -18.04 -1.17 -15.49
CA PRO A 301 -17.08 -1.95 -16.26
C PRO A 301 -15.74 -1.22 -16.42
N GLY A 302 -14.66 -1.82 -15.90
CA GLY A 302 -13.32 -1.19 -15.90
C GLY A 302 -13.24 0.11 -15.07
N GLY A 303 -14.17 0.31 -14.14
CA GLY A 303 -14.30 1.53 -13.35
C GLY A 303 -13.30 1.64 -12.20
N VAL A 304 -12.63 0.56 -11.81
CA VAL A 304 -11.60 0.57 -10.77
C VAL A 304 -10.23 0.52 -11.43
N GLY A 305 -9.38 1.51 -11.11
CA GLY A 305 -8.00 1.55 -11.58
C GLY A 305 -7.06 0.93 -10.57
N LEU A 306 -6.09 0.15 -11.02
CA LEU A 306 -5.06 -0.45 -10.16
C LEU A 306 -3.67 -0.11 -10.66
N VAL A 307 -2.73 0.08 -9.74
CA VAL A 307 -1.29 0.03 -10.02
C VAL A 307 -0.74 -1.33 -9.61
N VAL A 308 -0.31 -2.10 -10.60
CA VAL A 308 0.18 -3.47 -10.45
C VAL A 308 1.68 -3.51 -10.73
N SER A 309 2.45 -4.01 -9.78
CA SER A 309 3.88 -4.21 -9.94
C SER A 309 4.19 -5.60 -10.48
N GLN A 310 5.28 -5.69 -11.22
CA GLN A 310 5.78 -6.93 -11.78
C GLN A 310 7.30 -6.95 -11.74
N TRP A 311 7.85 -8.07 -11.27
CA TRP A 311 9.29 -8.27 -11.21
C TRP A 311 9.67 -9.68 -11.66
N ASN A 312 10.45 -9.80 -12.74
CA ASN A 312 11.15 -11.04 -13.04
C ASN A 312 12.39 -11.17 -12.15
N THR A 313 12.28 -11.98 -11.11
CA THR A 313 13.38 -12.17 -10.14
C THR A 313 14.54 -12.97 -10.70
N ALA A 314 14.36 -13.72 -11.80
CA ALA A 314 15.41 -14.52 -12.42
C ALA A 314 16.34 -13.68 -13.31
N THR A 315 15.77 -12.69 -14.02
CA THR A 315 16.50 -11.87 -15.00
C THR A 315 16.70 -10.42 -14.54
N GLY A 316 15.98 -9.97 -13.51
CA GLY A 316 15.90 -8.56 -13.12
C GLY A 316 15.03 -7.71 -14.05
N TRP A 317 14.40 -8.29 -15.07
CA TRP A 317 13.57 -7.60 -16.06
C TRP A 317 12.42 -8.48 -16.62
N PRO A 318 11.18 -7.99 -16.71
CA PRO A 318 10.74 -6.63 -16.37
C PRO A 318 10.77 -6.35 -14.87
N TYR A 319 10.95 -5.09 -14.53
CA TYR A 319 10.77 -4.55 -13.18
C TYR A 319 10.03 -3.21 -13.31
N ARG A 320 8.70 -3.25 -13.21
CA ARG A 320 7.84 -2.15 -13.64
C ARG A 320 6.53 -2.08 -12.85
N ALA A 321 5.94 -0.88 -12.85
CA ALA A 321 4.59 -0.60 -12.41
C ALA A 321 3.67 -0.34 -13.62
N MET A 322 2.49 -0.95 -13.60
CA MET A 322 1.53 -0.96 -14.70
C MET A 322 0.18 -0.48 -14.21
N GLN A 323 -0.56 0.20 -15.07
CA GLN A 323 -1.92 0.63 -14.78
C GLN A 323 -2.90 -0.38 -15.39
N PHE A 324 -3.80 -0.90 -14.56
CA PHE A 324 -4.88 -1.80 -14.96
C PHE A 324 -6.24 -1.14 -14.73
N ARG A 325 -7.23 -1.60 -15.49
CA ARG A 325 -8.63 -1.31 -15.23
C ARG A 325 -9.37 -2.61 -14.99
N VAL A 326 -10.15 -2.62 -13.93
CA VAL A 326 -10.90 -3.79 -13.50
C VAL A 326 -12.30 -3.37 -13.07
N THR A 327 -13.19 -4.36 -12.98
CA THR A 327 -14.51 -4.19 -12.41
C THR A 327 -14.51 -4.82 -11.02
N LEU A 328 -14.96 -4.06 -10.03
CA LEU A 328 -15.32 -4.60 -8.72
C LEU A 328 -16.81 -4.37 -8.51
N THR A 329 -17.52 -5.41 -8.08
CA THR A 329 -18.91 -5.35 -7.68
C THR A 329 -19.01 -4.74 -6.28
N ASP A 330 -20.01 -3.89 -6.05
CA ASP A 330 -20.35 -3.43 -4.71
C ASP A 330 -21.14 -4.51 -3.95
N THR A 331 -20.42 -5.34 -3.20
CA THR A 331 -21.02 -6.43 -2.40
C THR A 331 -21.75 -5.92 -1.15
N THR A 332 -21.72 -4.62 -0.86
CA THR A 332 -22.43 -4.05 0.31
C THR A 332 -23.92 -3.89 0.03
N LYS A 333 -24.32 -3.74 -1.24
CA LYS A 333 -25.74 -3.63 -1.65
C LYS A 333 -26.52 -4.92 -1.44
N THR A 334 -25.84 -6.07 -1.39
CA THR A 334 -26.45 -7.39 -1.26
C THR A 334 -26.37 -7.96 0.15
N CYS A 335 -25.55 -7.39 1.04
CA CYS A 335 -25.32 -7.91 2.38
C CYS A 335 -26.14 -7.17 3.44
N ARG A 336 -27.09 -7.86 4.09
CA ARG A 336 -27.73 -7.35 5.32
C ARG A 336 -26.66 -7.32 6.42
N THR A 337 -26.51 -6.16 7.06
CA THR A 337 -25.58 -5.88 8.16
C THR A 337 -25.54 -7.05 9.15
N SER A 338 -24.42 -7.76 9.22
CA SER A 338 -24.19 -8.84 10.18
C SER A 338 -23.08 -8.44 11.14
N GLU A 339 -23.31 -8.66 12.44
CA GLU A 339 -22.30 -8.43 13.46
C GLU A 339 -21.05 -9.28 13.21
N PRO A 340 -19.84 -8.77 13.49
CA PRO A 340 -18.61 -9.50 13.28
C PRO A 340 -18.52 -10.74 14.19
N ARG A 341 -18.28 -11.90 13.57
CA ARG A 341 -18.17 -13.20 14.27
C ARG A 341 -16.93 -13.30 15.16
N ARG A 342 -17.02 -14.22 16.13
CA ARG A 342 -15.91 -14.62 17.02
C ARG A 342 -14.74 -15.20 16.19
N PRO A 343 -13.48 -14.79 16.45
CA PRO A 343 -12.31 -15.40 15.83
C PRO A 343 -12.18 -16.88 16.21
N PRO A 344 -11.91 -17.78 15.24
CA PRO A 344 -11.64 -19.17 15.52
C PRO A 344 -10.39 -19.34 16.40
N GLY A 345 -10.47 -20.21 17.42
CA GLY A 345 -9.34 -20.53 18.32
C GLY A 345 -9.33 -19.82 19.68
N THR A 346 -10.27 -18.91 19.96
CA THR A 346 -10.37 -18.25 21.28
C THR A 346 -11.13 -19.11 22.29
N ARG A 347 -10.44 -19.70 23.28
CA ARG A 347 -11.10 -20.45 24.37
C ARG A 347 -11.88 -19.50 25.29
N ARG A 348 -13.11 -19.87 25.69
CA ARG A 348 -13.84 -19.20 26.77
C ARG A 348 -13.00 -19.29 28.06
N ARG A 349 -12.71 -18.16 28.69
CA ARG A 349 -12.44 -18.17 30.13
C ARG A 349 -13.79 -18.38 30.80
N LYS A 350 -13.91 -19.50 31.53
CA LYS A 350 -15.06 -19.78 32.40
C LYS A 350 -15.03 -18.86 33.61
#